data_AF-A0A4R6JKV3-F1
#
_entry.id   AF-A0A4R6JKV3-F1
#
_cell.length_a   1.000
_cell.length_b   1.000
_cell.length_c   1.000
_cell.angle_alpha   90.00
_cell.angle_beta   90.00
_cell.angle_gamma   90.00
#
_symmetry.space_group_name_H-M   'P 1'
#
loop_
_entity.id
_entity.type
_entity.pdbx_description
1 polymer ?
#
loop_
_entity_poly.entity_id
_entity_poly.type
_entity_poly.pdbx_seq_one_letter_code
_entity_poly.pdbx_strand_id
1 'polypeptide(L)'
;MLARHPWAIGLLETRTSPGPATLRHHDAVLGTLRTAGFSVQLTAHAYALLDSYVYGFALQETSLPFDGPDTVADVAEPMMAPFSTGEYPYLVELATEHVLQPGYDFGDEFEFGLNLILDALANEIPVQPRVTEL
;
A
#
# COMPACT_ATOMS: atom_id res chain seq x y z
N MET A 1 11.03 -0.53 5.81
CA MET A 1 12.19 -1.09 5.06
C MET A 1 12.32 -0.45 3.68
N LEU A 2 11.21 -0.18 2.98
CA LEU A 2 11.18 0.50 1.68
C LEU A 2 11.44 2.03 1.77
N ALA A 3 10.83 2.73 2.73
CA ALA A 3 11.12 4.15 2.99
C ALA A 3 12.61 4.45 3.31
N ARG A 4 13.34 3.47 3.88
CA ARG A 4 14.79 3.59 4.16
C ARG A 4 15.68 3.25 2.96
N HIS A 5 15.13 2.61 1.93
CA HIS A 5 15.87 2.13 0.75
C HIS A 5 15.03 2.32 -0.53
N PRO A 6 14.83 3.56 -1.00
CA PRO A 6 14.02 3.86 -2.19
C PRO A 6 14.51 3.13 -3.46
N TRP A 7 15.81 2.85 -3.52
CA TRP A 7 16.45 2.06 -4.58
C TRP A 7 15.99 0.59 -4.65
N ALA A 8 15.36 0.05 -3.60
CA ALA A 8 14.81 -1.31 -3.61
C ALA A 8 13.57 -1.45 -4.51
N ILE A 9 12.91 -0.33 -4.85
CA ILE A 9 11.80 -0.26 -5.80
C ILE A 9 12.29 -0.65 -7.20
N GLY A 10 13.44 -0.12 -7.65
CA GLY A 10 14.07 -0.55 -8.91
C GLY A 10 14.56 -2.00 -8.89
N LEU A 11 14.84 -2.57 -7.72
CA LEU A 11 15.20 -3.99 -7.57
C LEU A 11 13.99 -4.92 -7.72
N LEU A 12 12.78 -4.46 -7.37
CA LEU A 12 11.53 -5.17 -7.65
C LEU A 12 11.26 -5.26 -9.17
N GLU A 13 11.73 -4.31 -9.97
CA GLU A 13 11.67 -4.39 -11.44
C GLU A 13 12.65 -5.42 -12.03
N THR A 14 13.70 -5.82 -11.31
CA THR A 14 14.66 -6.87 -11.77
C THR A 14 14.19 -8.31 -11.57
N ARG A 15 12.91 -8.52 -11.25
CA ARG A 15 12.26 -9.84 -11.06
C ARG A 15 12.34 -10.81 -12.25
N THR A 16 13.02 -10.46 -13.34
CA THR A 16 13.34 -11.40 -14.42
C THR A 16 14.32 -12.49 -14.00
N SER A 17 15.02 -12.38 -12.85
CA SER A 17 15.84 -13.45 -12.26
C SER A 17 15.93 -13.37 -10.73
N PRO A 18 14.89 -13.81 -9.98
CA PRO A 18 14.90 -13.76 -8.52
C PRO A 18 15.93 -14.73 -7.94
N GLY A 19 16.78 -14.23 -7.02
CA GLY A 19 17.72 -15.07 -6.28
C GLY A 19 17.03 -15.95 -5.21
N PRO A 20 17.74 -16.91 -4.59
CA PRO A 20 17.16 -17.85 -3.64
C PRO A 20 16.47 -17.21 -2.42
N ALA A 21 16.92 -16.03 -1.99
CA ALA A 21 16.30 -15.30 -0.88
C ALA A 21 14.91 -14.76 -1.27
N THR A 22 14.78 -14.19 -2.47
CA THR A 22 13.52 -13.69 -3.02
C THR A 22 12.52 -14.83 -3.22
N LEU A 23 12.98 -15.98 -3.72
CA LEU A 23 12.12 -17.17 -3.86
C LEU A 23 11.60 -17.67 -2.50
N ARG A 24 12.46 -17.73 -1.47
CA ARG A 24 12.01 -18.10 -0.11
C ARG A 24 11.02 -17.11 0.46
N HIS A 25 11.22 -15.82 0.20
CA HIS A 25 10.26 -14.80 0.63
C HIS A 25 8.89 -15.00 -0.03
N HIS A 26 8.86 -15.20 -1.35
CA HIS A 26 7.61 -15.47 -2.08
C HIS A 26 6.93 -16.75 -1.59
N ASP A 27 7.67 -17.83 -1.41
CA ASP A 27 7.14 -19.10 -0.90
C ASP A 27 6.55 -18.94 0.52
N ALA A 28 7.20 -18.18 1.40
CA ALA A 28 6.70 -17.89 2.74
C ALA A 28 5.39 -17.07 2.72
N VAL A 29 5.28 -16.08 1.84
CA VAL A 29 4.04 -15.28 1.68
C VAL A 29 2.90 -16.18 1.18
N LEU A 30 3.14 -16.96 0.13
CA LEU A 30 2.17 -17.91 -0.41
C LEU A 30 1.77 -18.95 0.65
N GLY A 31 2.72 -19.47 1.40
CA GLY A 31 2.49 -20.40 2.52
C GLY A 31 1.59 -19.79 3.60
N THR A 32 1.82 -18.53 3.97
CA THR A 32 1.00 -17.81 4.95
C THR A 32 -0.46 -17.74 4.52
N LEU A 33 -0.72 -17.32 3.28
CA LEU A 33 -2.08 -17.24 2.73
C LEU A 33 -2.75 -18.63 2.66
N ARG A 34 -2.00 -19.65 2.22
CA ARG A 34 -2.51 -21.03 2.13
C ARG A 34 -2.85 -21.61 3.50
N THR A 35 -2.03 -21.37 4.51
CA THR A 35 -2.27 -21.83 5.88
C THR A 35 -3.41 -21.05 6.55
N ALA A 36 -3.68 -19.82 6.13
CA ALA A 36 -4.84 -19.04 6.56
C ALA A 36 -6.18 -19.52 5.95
N GLY A 37 -6.17 -20.50 5.03
CA GLY A 37 -7.38 -21.10 4.46
C GLY A 37 -7.77 -20.62 3.06
N PHE A 38 -6.98 -19.74 2.45
CA PHE A 38 -7.21 -19.27 1.09
C PHE A 38 -7.09 -20.43 0.10
N SER A 39 -7.98 -20.52 -0.90
CA SER A 39 -7.78 -21.44 -2.05
C SER A 39 -6.53 -21.07 -2.85
N VAL A 40 -6.05 -21.94 -3.75
CA VAL A 40 -4.88 -21.63 -4.59
C VAL A 40 -5.17 -20.42 -5.48
N GLN A 41 -6.38 -20.37 -6.04
CA GLN A 41 -6.85 -19.27 -6.88
C GLN A 41 -6.92 -17.97 -6.07
N LEU A 42 -7.55 -17.99 -4.89
CA LEU A 42 -7.63 -16.80 -4.04
C LEU A 42 -6.25 -16.36 -3.53
N THR A 43 -5.34 -17.30 -3.26
CA THR A 43 -3.95 -17.00 -2.91
C THR A 43 -3.25 -16.23 -4.03
N ALA A 44 -3.43 -16.62 -5.29
CA ALA A 44 -2.84 -15.92 -6.43
C ALA A 44 -3.38 -14.48 -6.58
N HIS A 45 -4.70 -14.30 -6.41
CA HIS A 45 -5.31 -12.97 -6.42
C HIS A 45 -4.82 -12.09 -5.27
N ALA A 46 -4.84 -12.61 -4.04
CA ALA A 46 -4.37 -11.92 -2.84
C ALA A 46 -2.89 -11.51 -2.98
N TYR A 47 -2.05 -12.44 -3.44
CA TYR A 47 -0.63 -12.18 -3.63
C TYR A 47 -0.38 -11.04 -4.63
N ALA A 48 -1.01 -11.09 -5.81
CA ALA A 48 -0.86 -10.04 -6.82
C ALA A 48 -1.41 -8.68 -6.34
N LEU A 49 -2.53 -8.67 -5.63
CA LEU A 49 -3.15 -7.47 -5.09
C LEU A 49 -2.27 -6.80 -4.03
N LEU A 50 -1.81 -7.56 -3.05
CA LEU A 50 -0.95 -7.06 -1.97
C LEU A 50 0.37 -6.54 -2.54
N ASP A 51 0.98 -7.27 -3.47
CA ASP A 51 2.22 -6.86 -4.11
C ASP A 51 2.07 -5.54 -4.88
N SER A 52 0.99 -5.41 -5.67
CA SER A 52 0.70 -4.18 -6.42
C SER A 52 0.45 -3.00 -5.49
N TYR A 53 -0.28 -3.21 -4.39
CA TYR A 53 -0.57 -2.16 -3.40
C TYR A 53 0.70 -1.68 -2.70
N VAL A 54 1.49 -2.61 -2.15
CA VAL A 54 2.75 -2.27 -1.45
C VAL A 54 3.73 -1.56 -2.37
N TYR A 55 3.88 -2.05 -3.61
CA TYR A 55 4.75 -1.42 -4.59
C TYR A 55 4.26 -0.03 -5.00
N GLY A 56 2.98 0.09 -5.36
CA GLY A 56 2.38 1.35 -5.78
C GLY A 56 2.45 2.41 -4.68
N PHE A 57 2.19 2.01 -3.44
CA PHE A 57 2.30 2.91 -2.29
C PHE A 57 3.74 3.40 -2.09
N ALA A 58 4.72 2.49 -2.05
CA ALA A 58 6.13 2.86 -1.87
C ALA A 58 6.63 3.78 -3.00
N LEU A 59 6.20 3.54 -4.24
CA LEU A 59 6.51 4.41 -5.38
C LEU A 59 5.89 5.80 -5.22
N GLN A 60 4.64 5.88 -4.78
CA GLN A 60 3.96 7.15 -4.57
C GLN A 60 4.59 7.94 -3.41
N GLU A 61 4.80 7.30 -2.26
CA GLU A 61 5.42 7.88 -1.06
C GLU A 61 6.79 8.50 -1.38
N THR A 62 7.64 7.77 -2.11
CA THR A 62 8.98 8.27 -2.51
C THR A 62 8.97 9.35 -3.60
N SER A 63 7.83 9.57 -4.26
CA SER A 63 7.65 10.60 -5.28
C SER A 63 7.02 11.88 -4.73
N LEU A 64 6.65 11.91 -3.44
CA LEU A 64 6.05 13.08 -2.82
C LEU A 64 7.06 14.23 -2.71
N PRO A 65 6.60 15.49 -2.82
CA PRO A 65 7.47 16.64 -2.67
C PRO A 65 7.79 16.97 -1.20
N PHE A 66 7.37 16.15 -0.24
CA PHE A 66 7.54 16.32 1.20
C PHE A 66 7.88 14.99 1.87
N ASP A 67 8.68 15.04 2.93
CA ASP A 67 9.11 13.90 3.74
C ASP A 67 8.46 14.01 5.13
N GLY A 68 7.19 13.60 5.23
CA GLY A 68 6.43 13.58 6.48
C GLY A 68 5.84 14.92 6.94
N PRO A 69 5.15 14.94 8.09
CA PRO A 69 4.24 16.01 8.50
C PRO A 69 4.91 17.38 8.69
N ASP A 70 6.20 17.40 9.04
CA ASP A 70 6.94 18.63 9.32
C ASP A 70 7.27 19.44 8.05
N THR A 71 7.22 18.80 6.87
CA THR A 71 7.65 19.42 5.60
C THR A 71 6.48 19.80 4.67
N VAL A 72 5.26 19.41 5.03
CA VAL A 72 4.03 19.69 4.26
C VAL A 72 3.77 21.18 4.13
N ALA A 73 4.00 21.95 5.20
CA ALA A 73 3.76 23.40 5.22
C ALA A 73 4.62 24.15 4.19
N ASP A 74 5.85 23.70 3.96
CA ASP A 74 6.81 24.34 3.05
C ASP A 74 6.46 24.14 1.57
N VAL A 75 5.62 23.14 1.25
CA VAL A 75 5.21 22.80 -0.12
C VAL A 75 3.74 23.13 -0.42
N ALA A 76 2.99 23.61 0.58
CA ALA A 76 1.56 23.91 0.46
C ALA A 76 1.25 24.93 -0.65
N GLU A 77 1.93 26.08 -0.64
CA GLU A 77 1.73 27.16 -1.63
C GLU A 77 2.07 26.72 -3.07
N PRO A 78 3.25 26.13 -3.35
CA PRO A 78 3.57 25.66 -4.70
C PRO A 78 2.69 24.49 -5.17
N MET A 79 2.18 23.63 -4.26
CA MET A 79 1.21 22.59 -4.62
C MET A 79 -0.15 23.17 -5.02
N MET A 80 -0.58 24.27 -4.41
CA MET A 80 -1.88 24.87 -4.67
C MET A 80 -1.89 25.83 -5.88
N ALA A 81 -0.73 26.40 -6.24
CA ALA A 81 -0.63 27.37 -7.33
C ALA A 81 -1.27 26.91 -8.67
N PRO A 82 -1.10 25.65 -9.13
CA PRO A 82 -1.71 25.17 -10.37
C PRO A 82 -3.24 25.07 -10.32
N PHE A 83 -3.85 24.98 -9.14
CA PHE A 83 -5.30 24.78 -8.95
C PHE A 83 -6.07 26.09 -8.73
N SER A 84 -5.38 27.23 -8.77
CA SER A 84 -5.92 28.57 -8.48
C SER A 84 -6.97 29.06 -9.49
N THR A 85 -7.13 28.41 -10.64
CA THR A 85 -8.15 28.74 -11.66
C THR A 85 -9.57 28.32 -11.27
N GLY A 86 -9.72 27.51 -10.21
CA GLY A 86 -11.00 26.96 -9.77
C GLY A 86 -11.49 25.77 -10.60
N GLU A 87 -10.69 25.27 -11.54
CA GLU A 87 -11.06 24.15 -12.42
C GLU A 87 -11.02 22.78 -11.71
N TYR A 88 -10.41 22.71 -10.53
CA TYR A 88 -10.18 21.46 -9.80
C TYR A 88 -10.71 21.52 -8.36
N PRO A 89 -12.04 21.70 -8.16
CA PRO A 89 -12.61 21.94 -6.84
C PRO A 89 -12.33 20.80 -5.84
N TYR A 90 -12.40 19.54 -6.28
CA TYR A 90 -12.15 18.40 -5.38
C TYR A 90 -10.67 18.20 -5.02
N LEU A 91 -9.75 18.61 -5.88
CA LEU A 91 -8.32 18.62 -5.53
C LEU A 91 -8.04 19.71 -4.50
N VAL A 92 -8.65 20.87 -4.66
CA VAL A 92 -8.58 21.96 -3.68
C VAL A 92 -9.20 21.54 -2.35
N GLU A 93 -10.38 20.94 -2.36
CA GLU A 93 -11.04 20.41 -1.16
C GLU A 93 -10.15 19.41 -0.43
N LEU A 94 -9.70 18.35 -1.11
CA LEU A 94 -8.85 17.33 -0.50
C LEU A 94 -7.52 17.89 0.01
N ALA A 95 -6.89 18.79 -0.76
CA ALA A 95 -5.65 19.42 -0.35
C ALA A 95 -5.84 20.27 0.92
N THR A 96 -6.89 21.09 0.94
CA THR A 96 -7.13 22.03 2.04
C THR A 96 -7.68 21.34 3.29
N GLU A 97 -8.58 20.36 3.15
CA GLU A 97 -9.24 19.72 4.27
C GLU A 97 -8.46 18.54 4.86
N HIS A 98 -7.53 17.93 4.11
CA HIS A 98 -6.81 16.73 4.54
C HIS A 98 -5.30 16.84 4.38
N VAL A 99 -4.79 16.96 3.14
CA VAL A 99 -3.35 16.81 2.86
C VAL A 99 -2.50 17.91 3.48
N LEU A 100 -2.99 19.15 3.51
CA LEU A 100 -2.26 20.30 4.06
C LEU A 100 -2.57 20.55 5.54
N GLN A 101 -3.33 19.67 6.19
CA GLN A 101 -3.61 19.82 7.62
C GLN A 101 -2.37 19.51 8.46
N PRO A 102 -2.17 20.22 9.59
CA PRO A 102 -1.08 19.92 10.50
C PRO A 102 -1.12 18.46 10.98
N GLY A 103 0.02 17.78 10.88
CA GLY A 103 0.15 16.39 11.31
C GLY A 103 -0.26 15.35 10.26
N TYR A 104 -0.63 15.77 9.04
CA TYR A 104 -0.81 14.82 7.93
C TYR A 104 0.50 14.10 7.60
N ASP A 105 0.48 12.78 7.67
CA ASP A 105 1.54 11.92 7.16
C ASP A 105 0.94 11.01 6.09
N PHE A 106 1.50 11.06 4.87
CA PHE A 106 1.04 10.17 3.81
C PHE A 106 1.20 8.70 4.20
N GLY A 107 2.20 8.37 5.04
CA GLY A 107 2.43 7.01 5.54
C GLY A 107 1.22 6.40 6.26
N ASP A 108 0.36 7.22 6.86
CA ASP A 108 -0.86 6.76 7.55
C ASP A 108 -1.86 6.10 6.57
N GLU A 109 -1.83 6.49 5.30
CA GLU A 109 -2.71 5.95 4.25
C GLU A 109 -2.33 4.49 3.90
N PHE A 110 -1.10 4.04 4.22
CA PHE A 110 -0.65 2.67 3.96
C PHE A 110 -1.40 1.68 4.83
N GLU A 111 -1.46 1.93 6.14
CA GLU A 111 -2.09 1.01 7.07
C GLU A 111 -3.60 0.95 6.83
N PHE A 112 -4.23 2.11 6.56
CA PHE A 112 -5.65 2.17 6.25
C PHE A 112 -6.01 1.32 5.02
N GLY A 113 -5.32 1.52 3.89
CA GLY A 113 -5.61 0.77 2.67
C GLY A 113 -5.24 -0.71 2.78
N LEU A 114 -4.15 -1.05 3.47
CA LEU A 114 -3.77 -2.44 3.71
C LEU A 114 -4.83 -3.17 4.55
N ASN A 115 -5.34 -2.55 5.61
CA ASN A 115 -6.39 -3.13 6.45
C ASN A 115 -7.66 -3.38 5.64
N LEU A 116 -8.08 -2.43 4.80
CA LEU A 116 -9.25 -2.62 3.93
C LEU A 116 -9.08 -3.81 2.98
N ILE A 117 -7.89 -3.96 2.37
CA ILE A 117 -7.60 -5.09 1.48
C ILE A 117 -7.63 -6.41 2.26
N LEU A 118 -7.00 -6.46 3.44
CA LEU A 118 -6.94 -7.67 4.26
C LEU A 118 -8.32 -8.08 4.77
N ASP A 119 -9.14 -7.13 5.21
CA ASP A 119 -10.52 -7.38 5.64
C ASP A 119 -11.37 -7.94 4.50
N ALA A 120 -11.26 -7.36 3.30
CA ALA A 120 -11.96 -7.86 2.12
C ALA A 120 -11.51 -9.28 1.76
N LEU A 121 -10.21 -9.54 1.75
CA LEU A 121 -9.66 -10.87 1.48
C LEU A 121 -10.06 -11.90 2.53
N ALA A 122 -10.13 -11.51 3.81
CA ALA A 122 -10.56 -12.38 4.89
C ALA A 122 -12.01 -12.83 4.72
N ASN A 123 -12.88 -11.96 4.20
CA ASN A 123 -14.29 -12.29 3.93
C ASN A 123 -14.47 -13.30 2.78
N GLU A 124 -13.46 -13.46 1.91
CA GLU A 124 -13.47 -14.44 0.82
C GLU A 124 -13.04 -15.85 1.27
N ILE A 125 -12.51 -15.99 2.50
CA ILE A 125 -12.14 -17.29 3.04
C ILE A 125 -13.40 -18.06 3.43
N PRO A 126 -13.58 -19.32 2.97
CA PRO A 126 -14.73 -20.12 3.38
C PRO A 126 -14.75 -20.31 4.91
N VAL A 127 -15.89 -20.02 5.55
CA VAL A 127 -16.09 -20.31 6.97
C VAL A 127 -15.94 -21.81 7.19
N GLN A 128 -14.90 -22.21 7.91
CA GLN A 128 -14.67 -23.61 8.24
C GLN A 128 -15.75 -24.05 9.25
N PRO A 129 -16.49 -25.15 9.01
CA PRO A 129 -17.50 -25.60 9.95
C PRO A 129 -16.83 -25.92 11.29
N ARG A 130 -17.34 -25.32 12.38
CA ARG A 130 -16.93 -25.68 13.74
C ARG A 130 -17.13 -27.17 13.90
N VAL A 131 -16.05 -27.91 14.13
CA VAL A 131 -16.13 -29.32 14.53
C VAL A 131 -16.78 -29.33 15.90
N THR A 132 -18.06 -29.71 15.95
CA THR A 132 -18.73 -30.05 17.21
C THR A 132 -18.11 -31.36 17.66
N GLU A 133 -17.21 -31.31 18.65
CA GLU A 133 -16.77 -32.51 19.35
C GLU A 133 -17.99 -33.15 20.04
N LEU A 134 -18.21 -34.43 19.76
CA LEU A 134 -19.16 -35.32 20.45
C LEU A 134 -18.43 -36.05 21.58
#